data_AF-A0A7V1IKS3-F1
#
_entry.id   AF-A0A7V1IKS3-F1
#
_cell.length_a   1.000
_cell.length_b   1.000
_cell.length_c   1.000
_cell.angle_alpha   90.00
_cell.angle_beta   90.00
_cell.angle_gamma   90.00
#
_symmetry.space_group_name_H-M   'P 1'
#
loop_
_entity.id
_entity.type
_entity.pdbx_description
1 polymer ?
#
loop_
_entity_poly.entity_id
_entity_poly.type
_entity_poly.pdbx_seq_one_letter_code
_entity_poly.pdbx_strand_id
1 'polypeptide(L)'
;MARIIALVVVGLVLALGVWFKYVSNGGLGHHEPPGVVTAETRPAEVVRARESEIAHAANELLVPRPKQILFGDLHVHSTFSFDAFLISLPMQGGEGSHPPADACDFARFCSALDFWSINDHAETVSPLHWRETVDSIRACNAVSGPGTEPDTVAFLGWEWTQVGTTPENHYGHKNVVLRDLEDGEIPTRPIGSLATRNRTMAADPFGGLAAGVFLHAKGDERMNSLATFFAEQRALDVCPLGVPVRDLPADC
;
A
#
# COMPACT_ATOMS: atom_id res chain seq x y z
N MET A 1 -15.40 -6.20 54.44
CA MET A 1 -15.14 -5.02 53.59
C MET A 1 -13.80 -5.07 52.88
N ALA A 2 -12.65 -5.17 53.58
CA ALA A 2 -11.32 -5.17 52.95
C ALA A 2 -11.11 -6.22 51.83
N ARG A 3 -11.61 -7.45 52.01
CA ARG A 3 -11.52 -8.51 50.96
C ARG A 3 -12.30 -8.17 49.69
N ILE A 4 -13.48 -7.58 49.84
CA ILE A 4 -14.32 -7.18 48.70
C ILE A 4 -13.64 -6.03 47.95
N ILE A 5 -13.10 -5.04 48.67
CA ILE A 5 -12.34 -3.93 48.08
C ILE A 5 -11.13 -4.46 47.33
N ALA A 6 -10.36 -5.38 47.91
CA ALA A 6 -9.20 -5.98 47.25
C ALA A 6 -9.59 -6.72 45.96
N LEU A 7 -10.66 -7.51 45.98
CA LEU A 7 -11.15 -8.21 44.79
C LEU A 7 -11.60 -7.24 43.69
N VAL A 8 -12.29 -6.14 44.06
CA VAL A 8 -12.69 -5.09 43.11
C VAL A 8 -11.47 -4.41 42.49
N VAL A 9 -10.47 -4.04 43.29
CA VAL A 9 -9.24 -3.42 42.80
C VAL A 9 -8.50 -4.36 41.85
N VAL A 10 -8.35 -5.64 42.20
CA VAL A 10 -7.73 -6.64 41.31
C VAL A 10 -8.52 -6.77 40.01
N GLY A 11 -9.86 -6.83 40.08
CA GLY A 11 -10.71 -6.88 38.90
C GLY A 11 -10.53 -5.67 37.97
N LEU A 12 -10.45 -4.46 38.53
CA LEU A 12 -10.22 -3.24 37.77
C LEU A 12 -8.84 -3.22 37.11
N VAL A 13 -7.79 -3.65 37.82
CA VAL A 13 -6.43 -3.74 37.26
C VAL A 13 -6.38 -4.73 36.10
N LEU A 14 -7.04 -5.88 36.23
CA LEU A 14 -7.12 -6.87 35.15
C LEU A 14 -7.90 -6.32 33.95
N ALA A 15 -9.04 -5.66 34.19
CA ALA A 15 -9.83 -5.04 33.13
C ALA A 15 -9.03 -3.97 32.37
N LEU A 16 -8.28 -3.12 33.09
CA LEU A 16 -7.38 -2.13 32.48
C LEU A 16 -6.25 -2.81 31.70
N GLY A 17 -5.68 -3.89 32.23
CA GLY A 17 -4.67 -4.67 31.51
C GLY A 17 -5.19 -5.24 30.19
N VAL A 18 -6.40 -5.83 30.21
CA VAL A 18 -7.07 -6.34 28.99
C VAL A 18 -7.37 -5.20 28.02
N TRP A 19 -7.87 -4.06 28.52
CA TRP A 19 -8.14 -2.88 27.71
C TRP A 19 -6.88 -2.38 27.00
N PHE A 20 -5.78 -2.15 27.71
CA PHE A 20 -4.55 -1.66 27.09
C PHE A 20 -3.92 -2.70 26.16
N LYS A 21 -4.09 -3.99 26.42
CA LYS A 21 -3.70 -5.04 25.46
C LYS A 21 -4.56 -4.98 24.19
N TYR A 22 -5.86 -4.73 24.30
CA TYR A 22 -6.74 -4.53 23.14
C TYR A 22 -6.31 -3.31 22.31
N VAL A 23 -6.08 -2.16 22.96
CA VAL A 23 -5.60 -0.95 22.29
C VAL A 23 -4.25 -1.19 21.61
N SER A 24 -3.30 -1.85 22.28
CA SER A 24 -1.98 -2.12 21.70
C SER A 24 -1.99 -3.13 20.55
N ASN A 25 -3.09 -3.86 20.36
CA ASN A 25 -3.30 -4.74 19.21
C ASN A 25 -4.23 -4.11 18.17
N GLY A 26 -4.27 -2.78 18.08
CA GLY A 26 -5.04 -2.06 17.06
C GLY A 26 -6.53 -1.96 17.34
N GLY A 27 -6.99 -2.27 18.55
CA GLY A 27 -8.43 -2.29 18.85
C GLY A 27 -9.16 -0.95 18.71
N LEU A 28 -8.43 0.18 18.65
CA LEU A 28 -9.01 1.50 18.42
C LEU A 28 -8.75 2.05 17.01
N GLY A 29 -7.97 1.34 16.19
CA GLY A 29 -7.63 1.78 14.85
C GLY A 29 -8.56 1.19 13.80
N HIS A 30 -8.37 1.65 12.57
CA HIS A 30 -9.12 1.19 11.40
C HIS A 30 -8.17 0.52 10.41
N HIS A 31 -8.70 -0.49 9.70
CA HIS A 31 -8.08 -1.01 8.49
C HIS A 31 -7.89 0.14 7.49
N GLU A 32 -6.76 0.17 6.78
CA GLU A 32 -6.50 1.21 5.79
C GLU A 32 -7.36 0.94 4.56
N PRO A 33 -8.34 1.80 4.21
CA PRO A 33 -9.21 1.53 3.08
C PRO A 33 -8.52 1.87 1.74
N PRO A 34 -8.93 1.26 0.62
CA PRO A 34 -8.35 1.55 -0.70
C PRO A 34 -8.69 2.95 -1.28
N GLY A 35 -9.61 3.67 -0.64
CA GLY A 35 -10.18 4.91 -1.17
C GLY A 35 -11.21 4.65 -2.28
N VAL A 36 -11.58 5.70 -3.01
CA VAL A 36 -12.53 5.64 -4.12
C VAL A 36 -11.95 6.41 -5.30
N VAL A 37 -11.74 5.72 -6.42
CA VAL A 37 -11.23 6.34 -7.66
C VAL A 37 -12.26 7.32 -8.22
N THR A 38 -11.80 8.49 -8.66
CA THR A 38 -12.66 9.47 -9.34
C THR A 38 -13.12 8.94 -10.70
N ALA A 39 -14.44 8.93 -10.92
CA ALA A 39 -15.07 8.41 -12.13
C ALA A 39 -14.96 9.31 -13.38
N GLU A 40 -14.34 10.49 -13.25
CA GLU A 40 -14.10 11.41 -14.36
C GLU A 40 -12.77 11.09 -15.05
N THR A 41 -12.68 11.30 -16.36
CA THR A 41 -11.41 11.32 -17.10
C THR A 41 -10.80 12.70 -17.10
N ARG A 42 -9.49 12.79 -17.34
CA ARG A 42 -8.88 14.04 -17.77
C ARG A 42 -9.65 14.60 -18.97
N PRO A 43 -9.82 15.93 -19.06
CA PRO A 43 -10.52 16.52 -20.20
C PRO A 43 -9.83 16.17 -21.53
N ALA A 44 -10.60 15.66 -22.48
CA ALA A 44 -10.06 15.16 -23.75
C ALA A 44 -9.35 16.25 -24.58
N GLU A 45 -9.71 17.52 -24.40
CA GLU A 45 -9.02 18.65 -24.98
C GLU A 45 -7.60 18.85 -24.41
N VAL A 46 -7.38 18.57 -23.12
CA VAL A 46 -6.05 18.68 -22.49
C VAL A 46 -5.14 17.57 -23.01
N VAL A 47 -5.66 16.34 -23.11
CA VAL A 47 -4.91 15.20 -23.66
C VAL A 47 -4.53 15.45 -25.12
N ARG A 48 -5.49 15.83 -25.97
CA ARG A 48 -5.23 16.12 -27.39
C ARG A 48 -4.31 17.31 -27.61
N ALA A 49 -4.35 18.33 -26.75
CA ALA A 49 -3.44 19.46 -26.84
C ALA A 49 -1.98 19.00 -26.68
N ARG A 50 -1.70 18.16 -25.68
CA ARG A 50 -0.36 17.58 -25.46
C ARG A 50 0.11 16.73 -26.64
N GLU A 51 -0.77 15.87 -27.18
CA GLU A 51 -0.45 15.06 -28.36
C GLU A 51 -0.10 15.94 -29.57
N SER A 52 -0.86 17.02 -29.77
CA SER A 52 -0.62 17.98 -30.84
C SER A 52 0.71 18.72 -30.65
N GLU A 53 1.09 19.08 -29.42
CA GLU A 53 2.38 19.71 -29.13
C GLU A 53 3.55 18.78 -29.46
N ILE A 54 3.47 17.50 -29.06
CA ILE A 54 4.49 16.48 -29.38
C ILE A 54 4.60 16.30 -30.89
N ALA A 55 3.46 16.19 -31.59
CA ALA A 55 3.44 16.06 -33.05
C ALA A 55 4.03 17.30 -33.75
N HIS A 56 3.73 18.50 -33.25
CA HIS A 56 4.28 19.75 -33.76
C HIS A 56 5.81 19.81 -33.59
N ALA A 57 6.31 19.52 -32.39
CA ALA A 57 7.75 19.49 -32.11
C ALA A 57 8.49 18.45 -32.98
N ALA A 58 7.88 17.28 -33.21
CA ALA A 58 8.47 16.27 -34.08
C ALA A 58 8.56 16.72 -35.55
N ASN A 59 7.58 17.50 -36.02
CA ASN A 59 7.61 18.11 -37.36
C ASN A 59 8.69 19.19 -37.47
N GLU A 60 8.82 20.07 -36.47
CA GLU A 60 9.88 21.10 -36.44
C GLU A 60 11.29 20.49 -36.46
N LEU A 61 11.47 19.34 -35.80
CA LEU A 61 12.72 18.58 -35.77
C LEU A 61 12.92 17.65 -36.99
N LEU A 62 12.01 17.68 -37.97
CA LEU A 62 12.04 16.84 -39.18
C LEU A 62 12.17 15.34 -38.88
N VAL A 63 11.49 14.85 -37.84
CA VAL A 63 11.52 13.44 -37.46
C VAL A 63 10.78 12.61 -38.53
N PRO A 64 11.44 11.70 -39.27
CA PRO A 64 10.85 11.04 -40.44
C PRO A 64 9.74 10.03 -40.11
N ARG A 65 9.69 9.54 -38.87
CA ARG A 65 8.67 8.61 -38.35
C ARG A 65 8.42 8.93 -36.88
N PRO A 66 7.65 9.97 -36.57
CA PRO A 66 7.39 10.36 -35.19
C PRO A 66 6.68 9.21 -34.45
N LYS A 67 7.14 8.94 -33.23
CA LYS A 67 6.48 8.01 -32.30
C LYS A 67 5.76 8.83 -31.24
N GLN A 68 4.76 8.22 -30.61
CA GLN A 68 4.18 8.76 -29.39
C GLN A 68 5.23 8.70 -28.27
N ILE A 69 5.33 9.78 -27.49
CA ILE A 69 6.14 9.83 -26.27
C ILE A 69 5.17 9.74 -25.10
N LEU A 70 5.39 8.75 -24.24
CA LEU A 70 4.61 8.53 -23.03
C LEU A 70 5.50 8.77 -21.81
N PHE A 71 4.96 9.43 -20.80
CA PHE A 71 5.59 9.70 -19.52
C PHE A 71 4.84 8.96 -18.42
N GLY A 72 5.57 8.24 -17.58
CA GLY A 72 4.95 7.48 -16.52
C GLY A 72 5.86 7.25 -15.34
N ASP A 73 5.29 6.70 -14.29
CA ASP A 73 5.96 6.38 -13.03
C ASP A 73 5.73 4.91 -12.65
N LEU A 74 6.80 4.12 -12.65
CA LEU A 74 6.73 2.68 -12.38
C LEU A 74 7.11 2.32 -10.94
N HIS A 75 7.00 3.27 -10.00
CA HIS A 75 7.34 3.06 -8.60
C HIS A 75 6.51 3.94 -7.67
N VAL A 76 5.22 3.62 -7.49
CA VAL A 76 4.32 4.38 -6.61
C VAL A 76 3.97 3.59 -5.35
N HIS A 77 4.07 4.21 -4.18
CA HIS A 77 3.65 3.65 -2.90
C HIS A 77 2.36 4.34 -2.43
N SER A 78 1.51 3.59 -1.75
CA SER A 78 0.29 4.04 -1.09
C SER A 78 0.36 3.72 0.39
N THR A 79 -0.59 4.18 1.19
CA THR A 79 -0.64 3.83 2.62
C THR A 79 -0.90 2.35 2.91
N PHE A 80 -1.00 1.49 1.90
CA PHE A 80 -0.91 0.04 2.07
C PHE A 80 0.53 -0.44 2.33
N SER A 81 1.54 0.34 1.96
CA SER A 81 2.93 0.09 2.32
C SER A 81 3.29 0.73 3.67
N PHE A 82 4.16 0.05 4.43
CA PHE A 82 4.54 0.51 5.76
C PHE A 82 5.25 1.87 5.75
N ASP A 83 6.11 2.13 4.77
CA ASP A 83 6.87 3.37 4.66
C ASP A 83 5.96 4.58 4.38
N ALA A 84 5.06 4.47 3.40
CA ALA A 84 4.09 5.52 3.10
C ALA A 84 3.10 5.71 4.26
N PHE A 85 2.67 4.62 4.93
CA PHE A 85 1.87 4.75 6.15
C PHE A 85 2.64 5.54 7.22
N LEU A 86 3.91 5.25 7.48
CA LEU A 86 4.68 6.03 8.46
C LEU A 86 4.77 7.51 8.08
N ILE A 87 5.02 7.82 6.81
CA ILE A 87 5.12 9.21 6.33
C ILE A 87 3.77 9.93 6.43
N SER A 88 2.65 9.22 6.31
CA SER A 88 1.30 9.77 6.47
C SER A 88 0.97 10.26 7.89
N LEU A 89 1.79 9.92 8.89
CA LEU A 89 1.52 10.27 10.28
C LEU A 89 1.71 11.78 10.52
N PRO A 90 0.86 12.42 11.34
CA PRO A 90 1.01 13.84 11.68
C PRO A 90 2.38 14.18 12.29
N MET A 91 2.97 13.26 13.06
CA MET A 91 4.30 13.47 13.67
C MET A 91 5.44 13.51 12.65
N GLN A 92 5.23 12.95 11.46
CA GLN A 92 6.16 13.02 10.33
C GLN A 92 5.87 14.21 9.41
N GLY A 93 4.88 15.04 9.75
CA GLY A 93 4.39 16.13 8.90
C GLY A 93 3.49 15.66 7.75
N GLY A 94 2.99 14.42 7.81
CA GLY A 94 2.08 13.86 6.81
C GLY A 94 0.70 14.51 6.85
N GLU A 95 0.06 14.59 5.67
CA GLU A 95 -1.26 15.18 5.49
C GLU A 95 -2.41 14.20 5.76
N GLY A 96 -2.09 12.91 5.94
CA GLY A 96 -3.05 11.85 6.17
C GLY A 96 -2.90 10.71 5.17
N SER A 97 -3.96 9.90 5.08
CA SER A 97 -3.99 8.70 4.22
C SER A 97 -3.87 9.06 2.74
N HIS A 98 -3.10 8.24 2.01
CA HIS A 98 -2.94 8.30 0.55
C HIS A 98 -3.07 6.87 0.00
N PRO A 99 -4.30 6.35 -0.12
CA PRO A 99 -4.54 4.96 -0.51
C PRO A 99 -4.38 4.75 -2.03
N PRO A 100 -4.47 3.51 -2.54
CA PRO A 100 -4.32 3.21 -3.97
C PRO A 100 -5.21 4.05 -4.91
N ALA A 101 -6.42 4.43 -4.49
CA ALA A 101 -7.27 5.32 -5.28
C ALA A 101 -6.69 6.73 -5.44
N ASP A 102 -6.08 7.30 -4.39
CA ASP A 102 -5.41 8.60 -4.46
C ASP A 102 -4.23 8.55 -5.42
N ALA A 103 -3.49 7.42 -5.47
CA ALA A 103 -2.41 7.24 -6.43
C ALA A 103 -2.90 7.30 -7.89
N CYS A 104 -4.05 6.68 -8.18
CA CYS A 104 -4.71 6.79 -9.49
C CYS A 104 -5.06 8.24 -9.82
N ASP A 105 -5.76 8.92 -8.92
CA ASP A 105 -6.23 10.29 -9.17
C ASP A 105 -5.08 11.29 -9.25
N PHE A 106 -4.04 11.13 -8.44
CA PHE A 106 -2.84 11.96 -8.49
C PHE A 106 -2.09 11.75 -9.81
N ALA A 107 -1.90 10.50 -10.25
CA ALA A 107 -1.27 10.20 -11.54
C ALA A 107 -2.04 10.86 -12.70
N ARG A 108 -3.37 10.82 -12.65
CA ARG A 108 -4.24 11.37 -13.71
C ARG A 108 -4.28 12.89 -13.70
N PHE A 109 -4.61 13.49 -12.56
CA PHE A 109 -4.96 14.92 -12.52
C PHE A 109 -3.79 15.81 -12.11
N CYS A 110 -2.92 15.36 -11.21
CA CYS A 110 -1.83 16.18 -10.68
C CYS A 110 -0.54 16.04 -11.49
N SER A 111 -0.15 14.80 -11.79
CA SER A 111 1.08 14.50 -12.54
C SER A 111 0.86 14.35 -14.04
N ALA A 112 -0.39 14.21 -14.48
CA ALA A 112 -0.75 14.02 -15.88
C ALA A 112 0.06 12.90 -16.57
N LEU A 113 0.22 11.77 -15.87
CA LEU A 113 0.96 10.60 -16.34
C LEU A 113 0.14 9.82 -17.36
N ASP A 114 0.83 9.37 -18.41
CA ASP A 114 0.24 8.52 -19.43
C ASP A 114 0.20 7.04 -18.97
N PHE A 115 1.07 6.65 -18.03
CA PHE A 115 1.00 5.37 -17.34
C PHE A 115 1.64 5.40 -15.96
N TRP A 116 1.27 4.49 -15.07
CA TRP A 116 1.90 4.34 -13.76
C TRP A 116 1.77 2.91 -13.21
N SER A 117 2.55 2.54 -12.19
CA SER A 117 2.46 1.25 -11.50
C SER A 117 2.38 1.43 -9.99
N ILE A 118 1.46 0.69 -9.35
CA ILE A 118 1.45 0.54 -7.89
C ILE A 118 2.54 -0.45 -7.49
N ASN A 119 3.33 -0.10 -6.50
CA ASN A 119 4.52 -0.84 -6.07
C ASN A 119 4.69 -0.82 -4.55
N ASP A 120 3.60 -0.99 -3.80
CA ASP A 120 3.68 -1.18 -2.36
C ASP A 120 4.62 -2.33 -1.97
N HIS A 121 5.31 -2.21 -0.83
CA HIS A 121 6.21 -3.23 -0.32
C HIS A 121 5.49 -4.57 -0.08
N ALA A 122 5.88 -5.61 -0.81
CA ALA A 122 5.31 -6.95 -0.69
C ALA A 122 5.39 -7.51 0.74
N GLU A 123 6.38 -7.09 1.51
CA GLU A 123 6.61 -7.54 2.89
C GLU A 123 5.56 -7.02 3.88
N THR A 124 4.72 -6.07 3.48
CA THR A 124 3.72 -5.45 4.34
C THR A 124 2.35 -5.32 3.67
N VAL A 125 2.11 -6.02 2.56
CA VAL A 125 0.80 -6.10 1.93
C VAL A 125 0.08 -7.35 2.45
N SER A 126 -1.07 -7.17 3.09
CA SER A 126 -1.92 -8.29 3.51
C SER A 126 -2.69 -8.88 2.32
N PRO A 127 -3.23 -10.11 2.42
CA PRO A 127 -4.10 -10.66 1.38
C PRO A 127 -5.34 -9.80 1.12
N LEU A 128 -5.83 -9.05 2.11
CA LEU A 128 -6.93 -8.11 1.92
C LEU A 128 -6.49 -6.89 1.12
N HIS A 129 -5.41 -6.23 1.54
CA HIS A 129 -4.83 -5.11 0.79
C HIS A 129 -4.48 -5.51 -0.64
N TRP A 130 -3.95 -6.72 -0.88
CA TRP A 130 -3.67 -7.17 -2.25
C TRP A 130 -4.92 -7.22 -3.12
N ARG A 131 -6.03 -7.78 -2.61
CA ARG A 131 -7.31 -7.79 -3.34
C ARG A 131 -7.81 -6.38 -3.61
N GLU A 132 -7.71 -5.51 -2.61
CA GLU A 132 -8.12 -4.12 -2.72
C GLU A 132 -7.23 -3.32 -3.70
N THR A 133 -5.93 -3.60 -3.75
CA THR A 133 -5.01 -3.05 -4.77
C THR A 133 -5.43 -3.50 -6.17
N VAL A 134 -5.71 -4.80 -6.36
CA VAL A 134 -6.19 -5.34 -7.64
C VAL A 134 -7.48 -4.64 -8.06
N ASP A 135 -8.45 -4.52 -7.15
CA ASP A 135 -9.74 -3.88 -7.41
C ASP A 135 -9.58 -2.39 -7.72
N SER A 136 -8.71 -1.67 -7.01
CA SER A 136 -8.40 -0.26 -7.26
C SER A 136 -7.73 -0.03 -8.62
N ILE A 137 -6.78 -0.89 -9.02
CA ILE A 137 -6.14 -0.79 -10.35
C ILE A 137 -7.14 -1.07 -11.47
N ARG A 138 -8.01 -2.08 -11.28
CA ARG A 138 -9.11 -2.35 -12.21
C ARG A 138 -10.08 -1.18 -12.30
N ALA A 139 -10.46 -0.59 -11.16
CA ALA A 139 -11.32 0.58 -11.11
C ALA A 139 -10.69 1.78 -11.84
N CYS A 140 -9.40 2.03 -11.63
CA CYS A 140 -8.64 3.10 -12.31
C CYS A 140 -8.68 2.95 -13.83
N ASN A 141 -8.36 1.76 -14.35
CA ASN A 141 -8.40 1.50 -15.79
C ASN A 141 -9.83 1.49 -16.36
N ALA A 142 -10.83 1.15 -15.56
CA ALA A 142 -12.22 1.16 -16.00
C ALA A 142 -12.77 2.57 -16.26
N VAL A 143 -12.19 3.63 -15.67
CA VAL A 143 -12.68 5.01 -15.81
C VAL A 143 -12.67 5.47 -17.27
N SER A 144 -11.64 5.12 -18.05
CA SER A 144 -11.55 5.53 -19.45
C SER A 144 -12.58 4.81 -20.35
N GLY A 145 -13.14 3.69 -19.89
CA GLY A 145 -14.12 2.88 -20.61
C GLY A 145 -13.54 2.01 -21.74
N PRO A 146 -14.34 1.10 -22.31
CA PRO A 146 -13.88 0.22 -23.39
C PRO A 146 -13.76 0.94 -24.74
N GLY A 147 -12.65 0.72 -25.45
CA GLY A 147 -12.49 1.12 -26.85
C GLY A 147 -12.02 2.56 -27.10
N THR A 148 -11.64 3.29 -26.05
CA THR A 148 -11.00 4.60 -26.10
C THR A 148 -9.52 4.46 -25.78
N GLU A 149 -8.68 5.34 -26.33
CA GLU A 149 -7.33 5.54 -25.81
C GLU A 149 -7.47 6.13 -24.39
N PRO A 150 -6.96 5.46 -23.35
CA PRO A 150 -7.17 5.90 -21.99
C PRO A 150 -6.34 7.15 -21.66
N ASP A 151 -6.82 7.95 -20.70
CA ASP A 151 -6.12 9.14 -20.23
C ASP A 151 -4.94 8.82 -19.30
N THR A 152 -4.89 7.59 -18.78
CA THR A 152 -3.75 6.96 -18.12
C THR A 152 -3.88 5.43 -18.17
N VAL A 153 -2.77 4.69 -18.04
CA VAL A 153 -2.78 3.23 -17.81
C VAL A 153 -2.18 2.91 -16.45
N ALA A 154 -2.96 2.25 -15.58
CA ALA A 154 -2.51 1.77 -14.29
C ALA A 154 -2.04 0.30 -14.38
N PHE A 155 -0.80 0.03 -13.97
CA PHE A 155 -0.25 -1.31 -13.88
C PHE A 155 -0.32 -1.83 -12.44
N LEU A 156 -0.69 -3.11 -12.31
CA LEU A 156 -0.60 -3.83 -11.05
C LEU A 156 0.85 -4.25 -10.81
N GLY A 157 1.29 -4.17 -9.56
CA GLY A 157 2.66 -4.50 -9.21
C GLY A 157 2.88 -4.53 -7.70
N TRP A 158 4.14 -4.73 -7.33
CA TRP A 158 4.63 -4.57 -5.97
C TRP A 158 6.12 -4.25 -6.00
N GLU A 159 6.66 -3.74 -4.90
CA GLU A 159 8.11 -3.71 -4.68
C GLU A 159 8.52 -4.93 -3.86
N TRP A 160 9.48 -5.71 -4.38
CA TRP A 160 10.21 -6.69 -3.59
C TRP A 160 11.44 -6.02 -2.98
N THR A 161 11.51 -5.99 -1.66
CA THR A 161 12.51 -5.20 -0.96
C THR A 161 13.40 -6.10 -0.13
N GLN A 162 14.67 -6.25 -0.53
CA GLN A 162 15.64 -7.04 0.22
C GLN A 162 16.82 -6.20 0.67
N VAL A 163 17.09 -6.26 1.98
CA VAL A 163 18.22 -5.57 2.58
C VAL A 163 19.17 -6.59 3.21
N GLY A 164 20.35 -6.76 2.60
CA GLY A 164 21.46 -7.50 3.20
C GLY A 164 22.17 -6.76 4.34
N THR A 165 22.93 -7.49 5.16
CA THR A 165 23.89 -6.94 6.14
C THR A 165 25.31 -6.86 5.60
N THR A 166 25.59 -7.52 4.48
CA THR A 166 26.87 -7.46 3.75
C THR A 166 26.57 -7.31 2.25
N PRO A 167 27.55 -6.85 1.44
CA PRO A 167 27.38 -6.78 0.00
C PRO A 167 26.97 -8.12 -0.64
N GLU A 168 27.47 -9.24 -0.11
CA GLU A 168 27.23 -10.58 -0.67
C GLU A 168 25.78 -11.07 -0.45
N ASN A 169 25.07 -10.52 0.53
CA ASN A 169 23.70 -10.90 0.85
C ASN A 169 22.69 -9.76 0.64
N HIS A 170 23.08 -8.68 -0.05
CA HIS A 170 22.25 -7.53 -0.38
C HIS A 170 21.83 -7.59 -1.86
N TYR A 171 20.56 -7.90 -2.10
CA TYR A 171 19.98 -8.02 -3.44
C TYR A 171 19.22 -6.77 -3.90
N GLY A 172 19.10 -5.80 -3.01
CA GLY A 172 18.45 -4.53 -3.27
C GLY A 172 16.93 -4.66 -3.46
N HIS A 173 16.38 -3.66 -4.12
CA HIS A 173 14.96 -3.46 -4.28
C HIS A 173 14.58 -3.67 -5.75
N LYS A 174 13.44 -4.31 -6.01
CA LYS A 174 13.00 -4.65 -7.37
C LYS A 174 11.50 -4.41 -7.51
N ASN A 175 11.12 -3.58 -8.46
CA ASN A 175 9.71 -3.45 -8.84
C ASN A 175 9.31 -4.57 -9.77
N VAL A 176 8.20 -5.21 -9.45
CA VAL A 176 7.50 -6.15 -10.32
C VAL A 176 6.31 -5.40 -10.89
N VAL A 177 6.26 -5.29 -12.22
CA VAL A 177 5.17 -4.67 -12.96
C VAL A 177 4.50 -5.77 -13.78
N LEU A 178 3.22 -6.00 -13.55
CA LEU A 178 2.46 -7.04 -14.23
C LEU A 178 1.84 -6.49 -15.51
N ARG A 179 1.87 -7.33 -16.54
CA ARG A 179 1.27 -7.02 -17.83
C ARG A 179 -0.24 -7.14 -17.81
N ASP A 180 -0.74 -8.19 -17.17
CA ASP A 180 -2.13 -8.62 -17.23
C ASP A 180 -2.87 -8.27 -15.93
N LEU A 181 -4.19 -8.19 -16.00
CA LEU A 181 -5.06 -7.81 -14.87
C LEU A 181 -6.24 -8.76 -14.67
N GLU A 182 -6.40 -9.74 -15.56
CA GLU A 182 -7.46 -10.73 -15.55
C GLU A 182 -7.27 -11.75 -14.42
N ASP A 183 -8.40 -12.25 -13.89
CA ASP A 183 -8.37 -13.36 -12.95
C ASP A 183 -7.69 -14.58 -13.56
N GLY A 184 -6.78 -15.21 -12.82
CA GLY A 184 -5.99 -16.36 -13.28
C GLY A 184 -4.69 -15.99 -14.01
N GLU A 185 -4.56 -14.74 -14.48
CA GLU A 185 -3.33 -14.23 -15.13
C GLU A 185 -2.47 -13.39 -14.17
N ILE A 186 -3.01 -13.03 -12.99
CA ILE A 186 -2.28 -12.36 -11.91
C ILE A 186 -1.94 -13.31 -10.75
N PRO A 187 -0.83 -13.08 -10.02
CA PRO A 187 -0.52 -13.83 -8.80
C PRO A 187 -1.60 -13.66 -7.74
N THR A 188 -1.85 -14.72 -6.96
CA THR A 188 -2.78 -14.68 -5.83
C THR A 188 -2.33 -13.74 -4.70
N ARG A 189 -1.03 -13.42 -4.65
CA ARG A 189 -0.41 -12.50 -3.69
C ARG A 189 0.98 -12.04 -4.16
N PRO A 190 1.48 -10.90 -3.66
CA PRO A 190 2.87 -10.53 -3.86
C PRO A 190 3.79 -11.46 -3.06
N ILE A 191 5.01 -11.65 -3.54
CA ILE A 191 6.04 -12.43 -2.83
C ILE A 191 7.10 -11.47 -2.31
N GLY A 192 7.22 -11.40 -0.99
CA GLY A 192 8.17 -10.53 -0.28
C GLY A 192 9.43 -11.23 0.21
N SER A 193 10.42 -10.44 0.61
CA SER A 193 11.63 -10.87 1.30
C SER A 193 11.36 -11.25 2.75
N LEU A 194 11.60 -12.52 3.12
CA LEU A 194 11.48 -12.98 4.51
C LEU A 194 12.40 -12.20 5.47
N ALA A 195 13.60 -11.83 5.02
CA ALA A 195 14.57 -11.10 5.86
C ALA A 195 14.07 -9.69 6.19
N THR A 196 13.50 -9.00 5.20
CA THR A 196 12.95 -7.65 5.37
C THR A 196 11.68 -7.71 6.20
N ARG A 197 10.79 -8.65 5.90
CA ARG A 197 9.60 -8.95 6.71
C ARG A 197 9.93 -9.12 8.19
N ASN A 198 10.90 -9.96 8.51
CA ASN A 198 11.32 -10.21 9.89
C ASN A 198 11.87 -8.96 10.56
N ARG A 199 12.59 -8.09 9.83
CA ARG A 199 13.06 -6.82 10.38
C ARG A 199 11.92 -5.84 10.64
N THR A 200 10.96 -5.74 9.73
CA THR A 200 9.77 -4.90 9.93
C THR A 200 8.97 -5.35 11.15
N MET A 201 8.75 -6.67 11.31
CA MET A 201 8.06 -7.21 12.49
C MET A 201 8.87 -7.08 13.77
N ALA A 202 10.20 -7.13 13.72
CA ALA A 202 11.05 -6.87 14.88
C ALA A 202 11.06 -5.39 15.30
N ALA A 203 10.77 -4.47 14.36
CA ALA A 203 10.67 -3.04 14.59
C ALA A 203 9.26 -2.58 15.03
N ASP A 204 8.29 -3.50 15.11
CA ASP A 204 6.93 -3.25 15.54
C ASP A 204 6.88 -2.73 16.99
N PRO A 205 6.48 -1.47 17.22
CA PRO A 205 6.49 -0.88 18.55
C PRO A 205 5.23 -1.22 19.37
N PHE A 206 4.30 -2.04 18.84
CA PHE A 206 2.99 -2.29 19.41
C PHE A 206 2.89 -3.66 20.11
N GLY A 207 1.67 -4.05 20.50
CA GLY A 207 1.40 -5.33 21.17
C GLY A 207 1.72 -5.38 22.67
N GLY A 208 2.59 -4.51 23.20
CA GLY A 208 2.88 -4.40 24.64
C GLY A 208 1.85 -3.57 25.41
N LEU A 209 1.75 -3.75 26.73
CA LEU A 209 0.84 -2.95 27.58
C LEU A 209 1.20 -1.45 27.58
N ALA A 210 2.49 -1.13 27.61
CA ALA A 210 2.96 0.26 27.59
C ALA A 210 2.55 0.99 26.29
N ALA A 211 2.63 0.31 25.14
CA ALA A 211 2.16 0.84 23.87
C ALA A 211 0.65 1.13 23.91
N GLY A 212 -0.15 0.25 24.54
CA GLY A 212 -1.58 0.45 24.70
C GLY A 212 -1.94 1.65 25.57
N VAL A 213 -1.22 1.85 26.68
CA VAL A 213 -1.36 3.05 27.52
C VAL A 213 -1.01 4.31 26.72
N PHE A 214 0.10 4.28 25.97
CA PHE A 214 0.54 5.41 25.14
C PHE A 214 -0.48 5.75 24.06
N LEU A 215 -0.94 4.77 23.29
CA LEU A 215 -1.94 4.95 22.23
C LEU A 215 -3.25 5.50 22.77
N HIS A 216 -3.74 4.95 23.89
CA HIS A 216 -4.96 5.43 24.53
C HIS A 216 -4.80 6.87 25.04
N ALA A 217 -3.66 7.21 25.64
CA ALA A 217 -3.40 8.55 26.16
C ALA A 217 -3.20 9.58 25.05
N LYS A 218 -2.60 9.20 23.91
CA LYS A 218 -2.44 10.07 22.76
C LYS A 218 -3.73 10.28 21.99
N GLY A 219 -4.56 9.24 21.85
CA GLY A 219 -5.84 9.31 21.15
C GLY A 219 -5.72 9.68 19.67
N ASP A 220 -4.54 9.50 19.07
CA ASP A 220 -4.30 9.80 17.66
C ASP A 220 -4.81 8.65 16.78
N GLU A 221 -5.75 8.96 15.89
CA GLU A 221 -6.44 7.95 15.08
C GLU A 221 -5.48 7.22 14.14
N ARG A 222 -4.59 7.94 13.45
CA ARG A 222 -3.60 7.35 12.53
C ARG A 222 -2.63 6.43 13.24
N MET A 223 -2.18 6.81 14.45
CA MET A 223 -1.34 5.95 15.29
C MET A 223 -2.07 4.69 15.75
N ASN A 224 -3.36 4.79 16.07
CA ASN A 224 -4.17 3.61 16.38
C ASN A 224 -4.34 2.72 15.14
N SER A 225 -4.59 3.29 13.96
CA SER A 225 -4.65 2.54 12.69
C SER A 225 -3.30 1.92 12.31
N LEU A 226 -2.16 2.55 12.64
CA LEU A 226 -0.85 1.92 12.47
C LEU A 226 -0.70 0.68 13.38
N ALA A 227 -1.24 0.74 14.61
CA ALA A 227 -1.27 -0.43 15.48
C ALA A 227 -2.17 -1.55 14.91
N THR A 228 -3.27 -1.19 14.23
CA THR A 228 -4.12 -2.12 13.46
C THR A 228 -3.36 -2.73 12.30
N PHE A 229 -2.67 -1.91 11.49
CA PHE A 229 -1.81 -2.37 10.40
C PHE A 229 -0.82 -3.42 10.89
N PHE A 230 -0.06 -3.14 11.96
CA PHE A 230 0.85 -4.15 12.51
C PHE A 230 0.13 -5.38 13.09
N ALA A 231 -1.06 -5.23 13.67
CA ALA A 231 -1.84 -6.37 14.15
C ALA A 231 -2.29 -7.30 13.03
N GLU A 232 -2.76 -6.75 11.91
CA GLU A 232 -3.10 -7.50 10.70
C GLU A 232 -1.88 -8.21 10.14
N GLN A 233 -0.74 -7.53 10.10
CA GLN A 233 0.52 -8.12 9.66
C GLN A 233 0.95 -9.28 10.57
N ARG A 234 0.91 -9.13 11.90
CA ARG A 234 1.28 -10.21 12.85
C ARG A 234 0.39 -11.45 12.72
N ALA A 235 -0.83 -11.30 12.20
CA ALA A 235 -1.76 -12.40 12.00
C ALA A 235 -1.46 -13.23 10.74
N LEU A 236 -0.56 -12.78 9.87
CA LEU A 236 -0.17 -13.49 8.66
C LEU A 236 0.90 -14.55 8.95
N ASP A 237 0.69 -15.74 8.40
CA ASP A 237 1.67 -16.81 8.44
C ASP A 237 2.77 -16.60 7.37
N VAL A 238 3.98 -17.09 7.64
CA VAL A 238 5.05 -17.13 6.63
C VAL A 238 4.78 -18.29 5.68
N CYS A 239 4.77 -18.01 4.37
CA CYS A 239 4.63 -19.05 3.36
C CYS A 239 5.66 -20.18 3.51
N PRO A 240 5.26 -21.46 3.33
CA PRO A 240 6.17 -22.59 3.41
C PRO A 240 7.30 -22.47 2.38
N LEU A 241 8.53 -22.68 2.83
CA LEU A 241 9.71 -22.61 1.99
C LEU A 241 9.79 -23.81 1.04
N GLY A 242 10.30 -23.58 -0.17
CA GLY A 242 10.50 -24.64 -1.17
C GLY A 242 9.23 -25.11 -1.88
N VAL A 243 8.08 -24.50 -1.60
CA VAL A 243 6.83 -24.75 -2.32
C VAL A 243 6.74 -23.80 -3.52
N PRO A 244 6.39 -24.29 -4.74
CA PRO A 244 6.19 -23.43 -5.89
C PRO A 244 5.14 -22.35 -5.62
N VAL A 245 5.36 -21.14 -6.14
CA VAL A 245 4.51 -19.96 -5.84
C VAL A 245 3.02 -20.21 -6.11
N ARG A 246 2.70 -20.97 -7.16
CA ARG A 246 1.30 -21.31 -7.53
C ARG A 246 0.62 -22.29 -6.58
N ASP A 247 1.40 -23.02 -5.78
CA ASP A 247 0.91 -24.04 -4.84
C ASP A 247 0.87 -23.51 -3.38
N LEU A 248 1.26 -22.25 -3.15
CA LEU A 248 1.27 -21.63 -1.82
C LEU A 248 -0.16 -21.24 -1.36
N PRO A 249 -0.48 -21.29 -0.05
CA PRO A 249 -1.76 -20.83 0.51
C PRO A 249 -2.06 -19.34 0.29
N ALA A 250 -3.31 -18.97 0.01
CA ALA A 250 -3.73 -17.60 -0.31
C ALA A 250 -3.50 -16.55 0.80
N ASP A 251 -3.31 -17.02 2.03
CA ASP A 251 -3.28 -16.26 3.28
C ASP A 251 -1.93 -16.28 4.00
N CYS A 252 -0.91 -16.85 3.35
CA CYS A 252 0.49 -16.53 3.61
C CYS A 252 0.97 -15.45 2.63
#